data_AF-A0A383B8A7-F1
#
_entry.id   AF-A0A383B8A7-F1
#
_cell.length_a   1.000
_cell.length_b   1.000
_cell.length_c   1.000
_cell.angle_alpha   90.00
_cell.angle_beta   90.00
_cell.angle_gamma   90.00
#
_symmetry.space_group_name_H-M   'P 1'
#
loop_
_entity.id
_entity.type
_entity.pdbx_description
1 polymer ?
#
loop_
_entity_poly.entity_id
_entity_poly.type
_entity_poly.pdbx_seq_one_letter_code
_entity_poly.pdbx_strand_id
1 'polypeptide(L)'
;GYCLFLLFFILKIGDENESYNLLIIFLKSPLISVLHLISFPFILYHTITWFNLTPKIMVLQIGEEKVPKELIAGLVYISWGLLSLILIWLILGL
;
A
#
# COMPACT_ATOMS: atom_id res chain seq x y z
N GLY A 1 -4.34 9.79 7.81
CA GLY A 1 -5.69 9.21 7.98
C GLY A 1 -5.62 7.73 8.21
N TYR A 2 -5.41 6.93 7.14
CA TYR A 2 -5.39 5.47 7.21
C TYR A 2 -4.38 4.87 8.21
N CYS A 3 -3.23 5.51 8.42
CA CYS A 3 -2.26 5.10 9.44
C CYS A 3 -2.83 5.09 10.87
N LEU A 4 -3.75 6.02 11.20
CA LEU A 4 -4.40 6.03 12.52
C LEU A 4 -5.33 4.83 12.69
N PHE A 5 -6.03 4.44 11.62
CA PHE A 5 -6.83 3.21 11.60
C PHE A 5 -5.96 1.96 11.82
N LEU A 6 -4.81 1.88 11.12
CA LEU A 6 -3.86 0.78 11.32
C LEU A 6 -3.28 0.76 12.74
N LEU A 7 -2.96 1.92 13.32
CA LEU A 7 -2.47 2.02 14.69
C LEU A 7 -3.52 1.54 15.68
N PHE A 8 -4.77 2.00 15.54
CA PHE A 8 -5.89 1.52 16.35
C PHE A 8 -6.06 -0.01 16.23
N PHE A 9 -5.96 -0.54 15.02
CA PHE A 9 -6.05 -1.98 14.77
C PHE A 9 -4.94 -2.76 15.50
N ILE A 10 -3.68 -2.32 15.40
CA ILE A 10 -2.54 -2.94 16.10
C ILE A 10 -2.70 -2.85 17.62
N LEU A 11 -3.20 -1.73 18.15
CA LEU A 11 -3.46 -1.61 19.59
C LEU A 11 -4.55 -2.58 20.06
N LYS A 12 -5.55 -2.86 19.23
CA LYS A 12 -6.67 -3.73 19.60
C LYS A 12 -6.41 -5.22 19.37
N ILE A 13 -5.50 -5.59 18.47
CA ILE A 13 -5.17 -7.00 18.23
C ILE A 13 -4.34 -7.63 19.38
N GLY A 14 -3.71 -6.80 20.22
CA GLY A 14 -2.94 -7.25 21.39
C GLY A 14 -3.75 -7.47 22.67
N ASP A 15 -5.04 -7.11 22.69
CA ASP A 15 -5.96 -7.37 23.81
C ASP A 15 -6.47 -8.84 23.77
N GLU A 16 -6.90 -9.38 24.92
CA GLU A 16 -7.37 -10.77 25.10
C GLU A 16 -8.50 -11.21 24.13
N ASN A 17 -8.69 -12.52 23.97
CA ASN A 17 -9.54 -13.18 22.94
C ASN A 17 -10.97 -12.59 22.73
N GLU A 18 -11.64 -12.03 23.74
CA GLU A 18 -12.94 -11.37 23.55
C GLU A 18 -12.84 -10.10 22.69
N SER A 19 -11.73 -9.35 22.79
CA SER A 19 -11.48 -8.12 22.02
C SER A 19 -11.24 -8.41 20.54
N TYR A 20 -10.66 -9.58 20.21
CA TYR A 20 -10.41 -9.97 18.83
C TYR A 20 -11.71 -10.19 18.04
N ASN A 21 -12.69 -10.90 18.62
CA ASN A 21 -13.97 -11.16 17.94
C ASN A 21 -14.76 -9.87 17.70
N LEU A 22 -14.76 -8.95 18.67
CA LEU A 22 -15.36 -7.62 18.52
C LEU A 22 -14.66 -6.79 17.44
N LEU A 23 -13.33 -6.90 17.33
CA LEU A 23 -12.55 -6.27 16.27
C LEU A 23 -12.94 -6.78 14.88
N ILE A 24 -13.11 -8.10 14.71
CA ILE A 24 -13.56 -8.68 13.44
C ILE A 24 -14.97 -8.20 13.07
N ILE A 25 -15.90 -8.12 14.05
CA ILE A 25 -17.24 -7.59 13.82
C ILE A 25 -17.17 -6.12 13.38
N PHE A 26 -16.32 -5.32 14.04
CA PHE A 26 -16.09 -3.93 13.68
C PHE A 26 -15.53 -3.76 12.25
N LEU A 27 -14.55 -4.59 11.87
CA LEU A 27 -13.98 -4.59 10.52
C LEU A 27 -15.00 -4.95 9.43
N LYS A 28 -15.98 -5.81 9.76
CA LYS A 28 -17.08 -6.17 8.85
C LYS A 28 -18.18 -5.11 8.77
N SER A 29 -18.09 -4.04 9.55
CA SER A 29 -19.12 -3.00 9.56
C SER A 29 -19.14 -2.20 8.23
N PRO A 30 -20.32 -1.71 7.80
CA PRO A 30 -20.46 -0.92 6.58
C PRO A 30 -19.59 0.36 6.60
N LEU A 31 -19.40 0.96 7.78
CA LEU A 31 -18.60 2.17 7.95
C LEU A 31 -17.13 1.94 7.56
N ILE A 32 -16.56 0.82 8.00
CA ILE A 32 -15.17 0.46 7.68
C ILE A 32 -15.04 0.09 6.20
N SER A 33 -16.03 -0.59 5.64
CA SER A 33 -16.06 -0.87 4.20
C SER A 33 -16.05 0.44 3.37
N VAL A 34 -16.85 1.43 3.73
CA VAL A 34 -16.85 2.76 3.09
C VAL A 34 -15.49 3.47 3.26
N LEU A 35 -14.89 3.40 4.45
CA LEU A 35 -13.56 3.94 4.70
C LEU A 35 -12.52 3.32 3.76
N HIS A 36 -12.51 1.99 3.60
CA HIS A 36 -11.60 1.31 2.67
C HIS A 36 -11.89 1.68 1.22
N LEU A 37 -13.17 1.71 0.82
CA LEU A 37 -13.59 2.04 -0.54
C LEU A 37 -13.20 3.47 -0.94
N ILE A 38 -13.24 4.42 -0.02
CA ILE A 38 -12.77 5.78 -0.25
C ILE A 38 -11.23 5.85 -0.15
N SER A 39 -10.61 5.19 0.82
CA SER A 39 -9.15 5.28 0.99
C SER A 39 -8.39 4.69 -0.19
N PHE A 40 -8.88 3.59 -0.76
CA PHE A 40 -8.23 2.87 -1.85
C PHE A 40 -7.96 3.73 -3.11
N PRO A 41 -8.93 4.43 -3.71
CA PRO A 41 -8.66 5.30 -4.87
C PRO A 41 -7.73 6.47 -4.53
N PHE A 42 -7.77 7.01 -3.32
CA PHE A 42 -6.81 8.05 -2.90
C PHE A 42 -5.38 7.50 -2.79
N ILE A 43 -5.22 6.29 -2.25
CA ILE A 43 -3.93 5.61 -2.20
C ILE A 43 -3.42 5.34 -3.62
N LEU A 44 -4.27 4.81 -4.51
CA LEU A 44 -3.89 4.60 -5.91
C LEU A 44 -3.49 5.90 -6.61
N TYR A 45 -4.27 6.97 -6.45
CA TYR A 45 -3.94 8.29 -7.00
C TYR A 45 -2.59 8.79 -6.49
N HIS A 46 -2.35 8.67 -5.18
CA HIS A 46 -1.08 9.05 -4.57
C HIS A 46 0.09 8.20 -5.10
N THR A 47 -0.08 6.88 -5.20
CA THR A 47 0.90 5.95 -5.76
C THR A 47 1.27 6.33 -7.19
N ILE A 48 0.29 6.54 -8.07
CA ILE A 48 0.50 6.89 -9.48
C ILE A 48 1.23 8.24 -9.60
N THR A 49 0.77 9.25 -8.86
CA THR A 49 1.39 10.58 -8.90
C THR A 49 2.82 10.55 -8.37
N TRP A 50 3.08 9.83 -7.27
CA TRP A 50 4.42 9.68 -6.71
C TRP A 50 5.34 8.93 -7.66
N PHE A 51 4.92 7.80 -8.24
CA PHE A 51 5.71 7.03 -9.21
C PHE A 51 6.06 7.85 -10.46
N ASN A 52 5.15 8.71 -10.93
CA ASN A 52 5.41 9.59 -12.07
C ASN A 52 6.31 10.78 -11.74
N LEU A 53 6.45 11.12 -10.45
CA LEU A 53 7.35 12.17 -9.96
C LEU A 53 8.77 11.63 -9.70
N THR A 54 8.90 10.41 -9.19
CA THR A 54 10.18 9.75 -8.86
C THR A 54 11.25 9.89 -9.96
N PRO A 55 11.01 9.53 -11.24
CA PRO A 55 12.03 9.63 -12.29
C PRO A 55 12.32 11.09 -12.71
N LYS A 56 11.49 12.06 -12.32
CA LYS A 56 11.72 13.48 -12.62
C LYS A 56 12.71 14.11 -11.64
N ILE A 57 12.70 13.65 -10.39
CA ILE A 57 13.56 14.16 -9.31
C ILE A 57 14.84 13.32 -9.14
N MET A 58 14.82 12.05 -9.57
CA MET A 58 15.97 11.17 -9.47
C MET A 58 16.83 11.27 -10.74
N VAL A 59 17.97 11.96 -10.64
CA VAL A 59 18.97 12.01 -11.70
C VAL A 59 19.92 10.81 -11.53
N LEU A 60 19.48 9.64 -12.00
CA LEU A 60 20.28 8.43 -11.97
C LEU A 60 21.23 8.40 -13.18
N GLN A 61 22.52 8.25 -12.90
CA GLN A 61 23.57 8.17 -13.91
C GLN A 61 24.42 6.92 -13.65
N ILE A 62 24.69 6.14 -14.70
CA ILE A 62 25.52 4.94 -14.64
C ILE A 62 26.71 5.19 -15.57
N GLY A 63 27.90 5.41 -14.98
CA GLY A 63 29.07 5.88 -15.72
C GLY A 63 28.80 7.27 -16.33
N GLU A 64 28.98 7.38 -17.64
CA GLU A 64 28.74 8.63 -18.39
C GLU A 64 27.30 8.76 -18.91
N GLU A 65 26.46 7.72 -18.76
CA GLU A 65 25.12 7.68 -19.33
C GLU A 65 24.02 7.95 -18.30
N LYS A 66 23.06 8.81 -18.65
CA LYS A 66 21.86 9.04 -17.84
C LYS A 66 20.85 7.94 -18.10
N VAL A 67 20.30 7.39 -17.03
CA VAL A 67 19.27 6.36 -17.13
C VAL A 67 17.96 7.01 -17.62
N PRO A 68 17.31 6.46 -18.66
CA PRO A 68 16.00 6.88 -19.12
C PRO A 68 14.95 6.91 -18.00
N LYS A 69 14.13 7.95 -17.98
CA LYS A 69 13.10 8.17 -16.96
C LYS A 69 12.02 7.09 -17.00
N GLU A 70 11.74 6.60 -18.20
CA GLU A 70 10.76 5.56 -18.49
C GLU A 70 11.18 4.22 -17.90
N LEU A 71 12.49 3.91 -17.94
CA LEU A 71 13.03 2.70 -17.31
C LEU A 71 12.90 2.76 -15.79
N ILE A 72 13.21 3.91 -15.18
CA ILE A 72 13.04 4.12 -13.74
C ILE A 72 11.57 3.97 -13.34
N ALA A 73 10.65 4.63 -14.07
CA ALA A 73 9.22 4.51 -13.80
C ALA A 73 8.75 3.06 -13.94
N GLY A 74 9.11 2.40 -15.05
CA GLY A 74 8.76 1.01 -15.32
C GLY A 74 9.22 0.07 -14.22
N LEU A 75 10.46 0.22 -13.74
CA LEU A 75 10.98 -0.58 -12.63
C LEU A 75 10.16 -0.39 -11.36
N VAL A 76 9.82 0.85 -10.99
CA VAL A 76 9.03 1.12 -9.78
C VAL A 76 7.63 0.51 -9.88
N TYR A 77 6.95 0.65 -11.03
CA TYR A 77 5.63 0.03 -11.25
C TYR A 77 5.70 -1.51 -11.22
N ILE A 78 6.70 -2.12 -11.87
CA ILE A 78 6.89 -3.57 -11.89
C ILE A 78 7.18 -4.08 -10.48
N SER A 79 8.11 -3.44 -9.76
CA SER A 79 8.43 -3.82 -8.37
C SER A 79 7.22 -3.71 -7.45
N TRP A 80 6.42 -2.64 -7.58
CA TRP A 80 5.19 -2.47 -6.81
C TRP A 80 4.14 -3.56 -7.11
N GLY A 81 3.92 -3.86 -8.40
CA GLY A 81 2.98 -4.91 -8.82
C GLY A 81 3.43 -6.30 -8.37
N LEU A 82 4.71 -6.63 -8.55
CA LEU A 82 5.28 -7.91 -8.12
C LEU A 82 5.20 -8.07 -6.60
N LEU A 83 5.55 -7.04 -5.83
CA LEU A 83 5.45 -7.07 -4.37
C LEU A 83 3.99 -7.25 -3.92
N SER A 84 3.05 -6.58 -4.58
CA SER A 84 1.61 -6.75 -4.30
C SER A 84 1.14 -8.17 -4.56
N LEU A 85 1.58 -8.80 -5.66
CA LEU A 85 1.28 -10.20 -5.96
C LEU A 85 1.88 -11.17 -4.93
N ILE A 86 3.13 -10.95 -4.51
CA ILE A 86 3.79 -11.74 -3.46
C ILE A 86 3.00 -11.64 -2.15
N LEU A 87 2.53 -10.45 -1.77
CA LEU A 87 1.71 -10.26 -0.58
C LEU A 87 0.36 -10.97 -0.69
N ILE A 88 -0.32 -10.90 -1.85
CA ILE A 88 -1.57 -11.63 -2.09
C ILE A 88 -1.35 -13.14 -1.95
N TRP A 89 -0.29 -13.66 -2.57
CA TRP A 89 0.09 -15.08 -2.48
C TRP A 89 0.33 -15.51 -1.03
N LEU A 90 1.14 -14.74 -0.29
CA LEU A 90 1.45 -14.98 1.12
C LEU A 90 0.22 -14.95 2.02
N ILE A 91 -0.67 -13.97 1.84
CA ILE A 91 -1.85 -13.77 2.69
C ILE A 91 -2.94 -14.83 2.40
N LEU A 92 -3.12 -15.21 1.14
CA LEU A 92 -4.11 -16.22 0.75
C LEU A 92 -3.60 -17.66 0.94
N GLY A 93 -2.30 -17.86 1.19
CA GLY A 93 -1.70 -19.17 1.37
C GLY A 93 -1.68 -20.01 0.09
N LEU A 94 -1.57 -19.35 -1.07
CA LEU A 94 -1.43 -19.99 -2.38
C LEU A 94 0.00 -20.49 -2.63
#